data_AF-A0A8T3LFQ2-F1
#
_entry.id   AF-A0A8T3LFQ2-F1
#
_cell.length_a   1.000
_cell.length_b   1.000
_cell.length_c   1.000
_cell.angle_alpha   90.00
_cell.angle_beta   90.00
_cell.angle_gamma   90.00
#
_symmetry.space_group_name_H-M   'P 1'
#
loop_
_entity.id
_entity.type
_entity.pdbx_description
1 polymer ?
#
loop_
_entity_poly.entity_id
_entity_poly.type
_entity_poly.pdbx_seq_one_letter_code
_entity_poly.pdbx_strand_id
1 'polypeptide(L)'
;MPAIIKPATATAQLTQAMVKSIVDSGLVPEGAISLICGSAGDLLDHLDSQDVVTFTGSAATGQMLRVQPNIVAKSIPFTMEADSLNCCVLGEDVTPDQPEFALFIREVVREMTTKAGQKCTAIRRIIVPQALVNAVSDVLVARLQKVVVGDPAQEGVKMGALVNAEQRADVQEKVNILLAAGCEIRLGGQADLSAAGAFFPPTLL
;
A
#
# COMPACT_ATOMS: atom_id res chain seq x y z
N MET A 1 -6.69 7.54 26.94
CA MET A 1 -6.15 8.50 25.96
C MET A 1 -7.19 8.64 24.85
N PRO A 2 -7.79 9.82 24.64
CA PRO A 2 -8.71 10.05 23.53
C PRO A 2 -7.97 10.04 22.18
N ALA A 3 -8.69 9.84 21.08
CA ALA A 3 -8.11 9.86 19.73
C ALA A 3 -8.90 10.74 18.77
N ILE A 4 -8.20 11.52 17.95
CA ILE A 4 -8.77 12.24 16.79
C ILE A 4 -8.22 11.57 15.53
N ILE A 5 -9.08 10.85 14.81
CA ILE A 5 -8.70 10.14 13.59
C ILE A 5 -8.95 11.06 12.39
N LYS A 6 -7.96 11.16 11.49
CA LYS A 6 -8.10 11.82 10.18
C LYS A 6 -7.74 10.80 9.08
N PRO A 7 -8.73 10.10 8.48
CA PRO A 7 -8.45 9.15 7.42
C PRO A 7 -8.08 9.85 6.11
N ALA A 8 -7.44 9.11 5.19
CA ALA A 8 -7.27 9.57 3.83
C ALA A 8 -8.65 9.76 3.15
N THR A 9 -8.85 10.92 2.52
CA THR A 9 -10.15 11.33 1.97
C THR A 9 -10.75 10.31 1.00
N ALA A 10 -9.91 9.67 0.17
CA ALA A 10 -10.36 8.75 -0.87
C ALA A 10 -11.14 7.52 -0.36
N THR A 11 -10.93 7.12 0.91
CA THR A 11 -11.57 5.90 1.47
C THR A 11 -12.14 6.12 2.88
N ALA A 12 -12.38 7.39 3.25
CA ALA A 12 -12.78 7.79 4.60
C ALA A 12 -14.13 7.23 5.06
N GLN A 13 -15.02 6.85 4.13
CA GLN A 13 -16.37 6.40 4.41
C GLN A 13 -16.42 5.16 5.32
N LEU A 14 -15.48 4.22 5.17
CA LEU A 14 -15.45 3.03 6.02
C LEU A 14 -14.98 3.39 7.44
N THR A 15 -13.95 4.24 7.55
CA THR A 15 -13.52 4.76 8.86
C THR A 15 -14.67 5.49 9.56
N GLN A 16 -15.43 6.30 8.82
CA GLN A 16 -16.60 6.99 9.35
C GLN A 16 -17.69 6.04 9.82
N ALA A 17 -18.02 5.01 9.04
CA ALA A 17 -19.00 4.00 9.43
C ALA A 17 -18.59 3.27 10.72
N MET A 18 -17.31 2.95 10.87
CA MET A 18 -16.77 2.32 12.09
C MET A 18 -16.84 3.25 13.30
N VAL A 19 -16.37 4.49 13.18
CA VAL A 19 -16.43 5.46 14.29
C VAL A 19 -17.87 5.74 14.69
N LYS A 20 -18.78 5.89 13.72
CA LYS A 20 -20.21 6.07 13.98
C LYS A 20 -20.78 4.90 14.79
N SER A 21 -20.48 3.66 14.39
CA SER A 21 -20.94 2.46 15.09
C SER A 21 -20.44 2.39 16.53
N ILE A 22 -19.19 2.82 16.78
CA ILE A 22 -18.60 2.89 18.12
C ILE A 22 -19.30 3.95 18.97
N VAL A 23 -19.47 5.17 18.44
CA VAL A 23 -20.11 6.28 19.16
C VAL A 23 -21.58 5.95 19.48
N ASP A 24 -22.34 5.47 18.50
CA ASP A 24 -23.76 5.13 18.66
C ASP A 24 -23.99 3.97 19.64
N SER A 25 -22.97 3.16 19.94
CA SER A 25 -23.07 2.08 20.93
C SER A 25 -23.12 2.58 22.38
N GLY A 26 -22.67 3.82 22.65
CA GLY A 26 -22.58 4.37 24.00
C GLY A 26 -21.56 3.68 24.92
N LEU A 27 -20.73 2.77 24.39
CA LEU A 27 -19.75 2.01 25.19
C LEU A 27 -18.53 2.84 25.60
N VAL A 28 -18.19 3.87 24.80
CA VAL A 28 -17.06 4.76 25.07
C VAL A 28 -17.54 6.08 25.65
N PRO A 29 -16.80 6.70 26.60
CA PRO A 29 -17.12 8.04 27.08
C PRO A 29 -17.14 9.07 25.93
N GLU A 30 -17.97 10.09 26.06
CA GLU A 30 -17.94 11.23 25.15
C GLU A 30 -16.54 11.87 25.12
N GLY A 31 -16.07 12.21 23.91
CA GLY A 31 -14.72 12.74 23.69
C GLY A 31 -13.60 11.71 23.64
N ALA A 32 -13.88 10.41 23.89
CA ALA A 32 -12.86 9.36 23.78
C ALA A 32 -12.43 9.09 22.34
N ILE A 33 -13.30 9.34 21.35
CA ILE A 33 -13.02 9.16 19.92
C ILE A 33 -13.68 10.26 19.10
N SER A 34 -12.91 10.85 18.19
CA SER A 34 -13.33 11.90 17.25
C SER A 34 -12.82 11.58 15.85
N LEU A 35 -13.50 12.11 14.83
CA LEU A 35 -13.17 11.87 13.43
C LEU A 35 -13.27 13.16 12.62
N ILE A 36 -12.27 13.42 11.79
CA ILE A 36 -12.26 14.55 10.84
C ILE A 36 -12.02 14.00 9.43
N CYS A 37 -13.03 14.07 8.56
CA CYS A 37 -12.90 13.72 7.14
C CYS A 37 -12.68 14.99 6.31
N GLY A 38 -11.60 15.04 5.53
CA GLY A 38 -11.21 16.21 4.73
C GLY A 38 -9.88 16.82 5.19
N SER A 39 -9.74 18.14 5.07
CA SER A 39 -8.53 18.83 5.54
C SER A 39 -8.43 18.75 7.07
N ALA A 40 -7.19 18.67 7.58
CA ALA A 40 -6.96 18.81 9.02
C ALA A 40 -7.01 20.29 9.47
N GLY A 41 -6.98 21.24 8.53
CA GLY A 41 -6.98 22.67 8.84
C GLY A 41 -5.79 23.06 9.72
N ASP A 42 -6.11 23.72 10.83
CA ASP A 42 -5.21 24.21 11.86
C ASP A 42 -4.99 23.20 13.02
N LEU A 43 -5.45 21.95 12.88
CA LEU A 43 -5.36 20.95 13.95
C LEU A 43 -3.96 20.84 14.57
N LEU A 44 -2.92 20.81 13.72
CA LEU A 44 -1.54 20.66 14.17
C LEU A 44 -0.99 21.92 14.85
N ASP A 45 -1.55 23.09 14.55
CA ASP A 45 -1.15 24.36 15.14
C ASP A 45 -1.65 24.50 16.59
N HIS A 46 -2.65 23.73 16.97
CA HIS A 46 -3.29 23.80 18.29
C HIS A 46 -2.99 22.61 19.21
N LEU A 47 -2.13 21.68 18.79
CA LEU A 47 -1.66 20.59 19.65
C LEU A 47 -0.85 21.12 20.85
N ASP A 48 -0.78 20.32 21.91
CA ASP A 48 0.04 20.57 23.10
C ASP A 48 1.08 19.47 23.38
N SER A 49 2.01 19.75 24.29
CA SER A 49 3.16 18.86 24.58
C SER A 49 2.79 17.45 25.07
N GLN A 50 1.55 17.23 25.50
CA GLN A 50 1.03 15.92 25.91
C GLN A 50 0.40 15.13 24.76
N ASP A 51 0.22 15.75 23.61
CA ASP A 51 -0.35 15.07 22.44
C ASP A 51 0.68 14.15 21.79
N VAL A 52 0.19 13.26 20.94
CA VAL A 52 1.00 12.39 20.09
C VAL A 52 0.43 12.37 18.68
N VAL A 53 1.31 12.37 17.68
CA VAL A 53 0.91 12.32 16.27
C VAL A 53 1.46 11.06 15.62
N THR A 54 0.58 10.24 15.08
CA THR A 54 0.94 9.05 14.30
C THR A 54 0.49 9.23 12.87
N PHE A 55 1.45 9.23 11.95
CA PHE A 55 1.23 9.41 10.52
C PHE A 55 1.54 8.14 9.74
N THR A 56 0.66 7.77 8.81
CA THR A 56 0.89 6.73 7.81
C THR A 56 0.59 7.29 6.42
N GLY A 57 1.56 7.27 5.51
CA GLY A 57 1.39 7.85 4.17
C GLY A 57 2.69 7.89 3.36
N SER A 58 2.86 8.88 2.49
CA SER A 58 4.09 9.04 1.70
C SER A 58 5.22 9.66 2.53
N ALA A 59 6.48 9.31 2.22
CA ALA A 59 7.64 9.93 2.88
C ALA A 59 7.63 11.46 2.76
N ALA A 60 7.30 12.02 1.58
CA ALA A 60 7.28 13.45 1.37
C ALA A 60 6.29 14.18 2.30
N THR A 61 5.04 13.69 2.39
CA THR A 61 4.05 14.28 3.29
C THR A 61 4.45 14.12 4.75
N GLY A 62 4.93 12.94 5.15
CA GLY A 62 5.39 12.71 6.52
C GLY A 62 6.56 13.61 6.92
N GLN A 63 7.51 13.85 6.01
CA GLN A 63 8.64 14.77 6.23
C GLN A 63 8.17 16.23 6.36
N MET A 64 7.22 16.67 5.54
CA MET A 64 6.62 18.01 5.69
C MET A 64 5.92 18.18 7.04
N LEU A 65 5.18 17.17 7.50
CA LEU A 65 4.51 17.20 8.80
C LEU A 65 5.49 17.18 9.96
N ARG A 66 6.59 16.42 9.85
CA ARG A 66 7.62 16.30 10.90
C ARG A 66 8.26 17.65 11.23
N VAL A 67 8.36 18.55 10.27
CA VAL A 67 8.96 19.89 10.46
C VAL A 67 7.93 20.98 10.79
N GLN A 68 6.68 20.60 11.11
CA GLN A 68 5.64 21.57 11.47
C GLN A 68 6.03 22.35 12.75
N PRO A 69 5.87 23.69 12.78
CA PRO A 69 6.43 24.52 13.84
C PRO A 69 5.99 24.17 15.26
N ASN A 70 4.70 23.85 15.46
CA ASN A 70 4.17 23.53 16.78
C ASN A 70 4.68 22.17 17.29
N ILE A 71 4.76 21.15 16.42
CA ILE A 71 5.32 19.82 16.73
C ILE A 71 6.75 19.96 17.23
N VAL A 72 7.60 20.70 16.51
CA VAL A 72 9.00 20.87 16.88
C VAL A 72 9.16 21.77 18.12
N ALA A 73 8.39 22.84 18.24
CA ALA A 73 8.48 23.78 19.35
C ALA A 73 8.05 23.14 20.68
N LYS A 74 6.99 22.32 20.67
CA LYS A 74 6.47 21.63 21.85
C LYS A 74 7.05 20.24 22.08
N SER A 75 7.97 19.80 21.21
CA SER A 75 8.60 18.47 21.27
C SER A 75 7.59 17.32 21.29
N ILE A 76 6.52 17.45 20.50
CA ILE A 76 5.43 16.48 20.41
C ILE A 76 5.96 15.19 19.74
N PRO A 77 5.75 14.01 20.33
CA PRO A 77 6.10 12.74 19.67
C PRO A 77 5.42 12.58 18.31
N PHE A 78 6.24 12.43 17.26
CA PHE A 78 5.79 12.24 15.89
C PHE A 78 6.28 10.89 15.35
N THR A 79 5.38 9.92 15.24
CA THR A 79 5.65 8.60 14.65
C THR A 79 5.24 8.62 13.18
N MET A 80 6.12 8.17 12.30
CA MET A 80 5.92 8.20 10.85
C MET A 80 6.16 6.84 10.23
N GLU A 81 5.12 6.27 9.62
CA GLU A 81 5.23 5.14 8.70
C GLU A 81 5.08 5.63 7.26
N ALA A 82 6.09 5.36 6.44
CA ALA A 82 6.17 5.82 5.06
C ALA A 82 6.21 4.65 4.06
N ASP A 83 6.45 4.97 2.79
CA ASP A 83 6.71 4.00 1.75
C ASP A 83 7.94 3.13 2.05
N SER A 84 7.88 1.87 1.60
CA SER A 84 8.92 0.87 1.82
C SER A 84 9.09 -0.01 0.58
N LEU A 85 10.35 -0.37 0.28
CA LEU A 85 10.70 -1.35 -0.75
C LEU A 85 10.99 -2.71 -0.09
N ASN A 86 9.97 -3.37 0.43
CA ASN A 86 10.12 -4.65 1.13
C ASN A 86 10.71 -5.73 0.21
N CYS A 87 11.70 -6.46 0.69
CA CYS A 87 12.35 -7.52 -0.05
C CYS A 87 11.79 -8.91 0.30
N CYS A 88 11.89 -9.82 -0.66
CA CYS A 88 11.74 -11.25 -0.46
C CYS A 88 12.98 -11.92 -1.08
N VAL A 89 13.76 -12.63 -0.26
CA VAL A 89 15.04 -13.22 -0.66
C VAL A 89 14.89 -14.73 -0.69
N LEU A 90 15.19 -15.34 -1.83
CA LEU A 90 15.29 -16.80 -1.97
C LEU A 90 16.69 -17.25 -1.55
N GLY A 91 16.76 -18.27 -0.67
CA GLY A 91 18.03 -18.86 -0.24
C GLY A 91 18.75 -19.59 -1.38
N GLU A 92 20.08 -19.67 -1.29
CA GLU A 92 20.94 -20.39 -2.25
C GLU A 92 20.74 -21.92 -2.20
N ASP A 93 20.21 -22.44 -1.09
CA ASP A 93 19.92 -23.85 -0.86
C ASP A 93 18.61 -24.32 -1.51
N VAL A 94 17.74 -23.38 -1.92
CA VAL A 94 16.44 -23.69 -2.49
C VAL A 94 16.56 -24.03 -3.96
N THR A 95 16.17 -25.25 -4.33
CA THR A 95 16.10 -25.72 -5.71
C THR A 95 14.66 -25.83 -6.21
N PRO A 96 14.38 -25.76 -7.54
CA PRO A 96 13.01 -25.74 -8.05
C PRO A 96 12.15 -26.98 -7.74
N ASP A 97 12.77 -28.10 -7.43
CA ASP A 97 12.14 -29.37 -7.01
C ASP A 97 11.76 -29.40 -5.53
N GLN A 98 12.30 -28.48 -4.71
CA GLN A 98 11.99 -28.37 -3.30
C GLN A 98 10.65 -27.65 -3.06
N PRO A 99 9.90 -28.03 -2.01
CA PRO A 99 8.62 -27.39 -1.68
C PRO A 99 8.74 -25.89 -1.37
N GLU A 100 9.88 -25.45 -0.84
CA GLU A 100 10.23 -24.06 -0.52
C GLU A 100 10.13 -23.15 -1.73
N PHE A 101 10.56 -23.62 -2.90
CA PHE A 101 10.45 -22.87 -4.15
C PHE A 101 8.98 -22.56 -4.48
N ALA A 102 8.09 -23.55 -4.34
CA ALA A 102 6.67 -23.37 -4.60
C ALA A 102 6.00 -22.43 -3.57
N LEU A 103 6.45 -22.45 -2.31
CA LEU A 103 6.01 -21.54 -1.26
C LEU A 103 6.44 -20.10 -1.56
N PHE A 104 7.71 -19.90 -1.92
CA PHE A 104 8.26 -18.60 -2.30
C PHE A 104 7.49 -17.96 -3.45
N ILE A 105 7.30 -18.70 -4.55
CA ILE A 105 6.53 -18.24 -5.72
C ILE A 105 5.10 -17.84 -5.30
N ARG A 106 4.44 -18.68 -4.49
CA ARG A 106 3.07 -18.42 -4.03
C ARG A 106 3.01 -17.15 -3.19
N GLU A 107 3.96 -16.95 -2.30
CA GLU A 107 4.06 -15.79 -1.43
C GLU A 107 4.22 -14.49 -2.23
N VAL A 108 5.17 -14.48 -3.17
CA VAL A 108 5.41 -13.34 -4.06
C VAL A 108 4.15 -12.97 -4.83
N VAL A 109 3.50 -13.95 -5.48
CA VAL A 109 2.27 -13.72 -6.24
C VAL A 109 1.15 -13.19 -5.34
N ARG A 110 0.97 -13.78 -4.15
CA ARG A 110 -0.06 -13.35 -3.20
C ARG A 110 0.18 -11.92 -2.73
N GLU A 111 1.40 -11.56 -2.36
CA GLU A 111 1.71 -10.22 -1.86
C GLU A 111 1.62 -9.15 -2.95
N MET A 112 1.96 -9.47 -4.19
CA MET A 112 1.77 -8.56 -5.33
C MET A 112 0.29 -8.29 -5.65
N THR A 113 -0.59 -9.27 -5.40
CA THR A 113 -1.99 -9.23 -5.90
C THR A 113 -3.03 -8.95 -4.82
N THR A 114 -2.72 -9.25 -3.55
CA THR A 114 -3.61 -8.94 -2.43
C THR A 114 -3.81 -7.43 -2.33
N LYS A 115 -5.08 -6.99 -2.35
CA LYS A 115 -5.45 -5.56 -2.40
C LYS A 115 -4.78 -4.82 -3.57
N ALA A 116 -4.59 -5.48 -4.71
CA ALA A 116 -3.87 -4.94 -5.87
C ALA A 116 -2.49 -4.36 -5.50
N GLY A 117 -1.80 -4.98 -4.54
CA GLY A 117 -0.50 -4.56 -4.05
C GLY A 117 -0.52 -3.29 -3.18
N GLN A 118 -1.68 -2.75 -2.81
CA GLN A 118 -1.80 -1.52 -2.00
C GLN A 118 -1.66 -1.78 -0.48
N LYS A 119 -0.63 -2.54 -0.11
CA LYS A 119 -0.19 -2.75 1.28
C LYS A 119 1.20 -2.14 1.45
N CYS A 120 1.45 -1.45 2.56
CA CYS A 120 2.79 -0.95 2.90
C CYS A 120 3.82 -2.08 3.08
N THR A 121 3.36 -3.29 3.40
CA THR A 121 4.17 -4.51 3.61
C THR A 121 4.30 -5.40 2.39
N ALA A 122 3.66 -5.07 1.25
CA ALA A 122 3.76 -5.88 0.05
C ALA A 122 5.21 -5.98 -0.45
N ILE A 123 5.57 -7.14 -1.00
CA ILE A 123 6.87 -7.39 -1.61
C ILE A 123 7.03 -6.47 -2.84
N ARG A 124 8.14 -5.74 -2.88
CA ARG A 124 8.51 -4.84 -4.00
C ARG A 124 9.80 -5.26 -4.71
N ARG A 125 10.65 -6.04 -4.04
CA ARG A 125 11.93 -6.52 -4.58
C ARG A 125 12.06 -8.01 -4.30
N ILE A 126 12.33 -8.78 -5.34
CA ILE A 126 12.51 -10.23 -5.27
C ILE A 126 13.97 -10.49 -5.60
N ILE A 127 14.74 -10.99 -4.62
CA ILE A 127 16.17 -11.28 -4.78
C ILE A 127 16.34 -12.79 -4.84
N VAL A 128 16.99 -13.28 -5.89
CA VAL A 128 17.16 -14.71 -6.16
C VAL A 128 18.59 -15.01 -6.60
N PRO A 129 19.08 -16.25 -6.38
CA PRO A 129 20.35 -16.70 -6.92
C PRO A 129 20.42 -16.49 -8.43
N GLN A 130 21.60 -16.11 -8.94
CA GLN A 130 21.81 -15.83 -10.37
C GLN A 130 21.38 -17.01 -11.27
N ALA A 131 21.65 -18.24 -10.84
CA ALA A 131 21.28 -19.45 -11.57
C ALA A 131 19.75 -19.68 -11.64
N LEU A 132 18.98 -19.05 -10.74
CA LEU A 132 17.53 -19.23 -10.62
C LEU A 132 16.71 -18.07 -11.21
N VAL A 133 17.35 -17.02 -11.75
CA VAL A 133 16.66 -15.85 -12.33
C VAL A 133 15.61 -16.26 -13.34
N ASN A 134 15.98 -17.09 -14.32
CA ASN A 134 15.05 -17.54 -15.36
C ASN A 134 13.94 -18.43 -14.79
N ALA A 135 14.29 -19.43 -13.98
CA ALA A 135 13.34 -20.36 -13.39
C ALA A 135 12.28 -19.65 -12.54
N VAL A 136 12.69 -18.70 -11.69
CA VAL A 136 11.76 -17.90 -10.87
C VAL A 136 10.90 -17.01 -11.75
N SER A 137 11.52 -16.27 -12.69
CA SER A 137 10.80 -15.31 -13.52
C SER A 137 9.72 -15.99 -14.37
N ASP A 138 10.04 -17.12 -15.01
CA ASP A 138 9.11 -17.86 -15.86
C ASP A 138 7.91 -18.38 -15.06
N VAL A 139 8.17 -18.94 -13.88
CA VAL A 139 7.10 -19.47 -13.02
C VAL A 139 6.23 -18.34 -12.45
N LEU A 140 6.82 -17.19 -12.06
CA LEU A 140 6.05 -16.02 -11.63
C LEU A 140 5.15 -15.50 -12.74
N VAL A 141 5.68 -15.35 -13.97
CA VAL A 141 4.88 -14.93 -15.14
C VAL A 141 3.71 -15.90 -15.35
N ALA A 142 3.96 -17.20 -15.40
CA ALA A 142 2.92 -18.22 -15.61
C ALA A 142 1.84 -18.23 -14.52
N ARG A 143 2.19 -17.87 -13.27
CA ARG A 143 1.23 -17.75 -12.17
C ARG A 143 0.45 -16.44 -12.22
N LEU A 144 1.11 -15.32 -12.49
CA LEU A 144 0.49 -14.00 -12.55
C LEU A 144 -0.45 -13.86 -13.75
N GLN A 145 -0.18 -14.52 -14.87
CA GLN A 145 -1.11 -14.58 -16.03
C GLN A 145 -2.46 -15.21 -15.68
N LYS A 146 -2.54 -16.01 -14.62
CA LYS A 146 -3.79 -16.64 -14.13
C LYS A 146 -4.54 -15.78 -13.11
N VAL A 147 -4.08 -14.55 -12.87
CA VAL A 147 -4.72 -13.58 -11.97
C VAL A 147 -5.70 -12.77 -12.80
N VAL A 148 -6.98 -13.09 -12.65
CA VAL A 148 -8.06 -12.35 -13.30
C VAL A 148 -8.28 -11.04 -12.56
N VAL A 149 -8.11 -9.93 -13.29
CA VAL A 149 -8.34 -8.56 -12.81
C VAL A 149 -9.72 -8.09 -13.26
N GLY A 150 -10.53 -7.57 -12.35
CA GLY A 150 -11.87 -7.11 -12.71
C GLY A 150 -12.71 -6.66 -11.53
N ASP A 151 -14.01 -6.54 -11.78
CA ASP A 151 -15.00 -6.19 -10.77
C ASP A 151 -15.04 -7.23 -9.64
N PRO A 152 -14.78 -6.86 -8.38
CA PRO A 152 -14.83 -7.78 -7.25
C PRO A 152 -16.18 -8.50 -7.05
N ALA A 153 -17.27 -8.02 -7.63
CA ALA A 153 -18.58 -8.67 -7.57
C ALA A 153 -18.74 -9.84 -8.57
N GLN A 154 -17.85 -9.95 -9.56
CA GLN A 154 -17.93 -11.00 -10.58
C GLN A 154 -17.18 -12.27 -10.15
N GLU A 155 -17.77 -13.43 -10.41
CA GLU A 155 -17.15 -14.72 -10.13
C GLU A 155 -15.83 -14.91 -10.90
N GLY A 156 -14.85 -15.54 -10.26
CA GLY A 156 -13.55 -15.83 -10.86
C GLY A 156 -12.54 -14.68 -10.84
N VAL A 157 -12.96 -13.45 -10.50
CA VAL A 157 -12.04 -12.33 -10.28
C VAL A 157 -11.19 -12.58 -9.03
N LYS A 158 -9.88 -12.40 -9.16
CA LYS A 158 -8.91 -12.60 -8.06
C LYS A 158 -8.30 -11.31 -7.56
N MET A 159 -8.20 -10.29 -8.41
CA MET A 159 -7.63 -8.99 -8.07
C MET A 159 -8.59 -7.88 -8.51
N GLY A 160 -8.93 -6.99 -7.57
CA GLY A 160 -9.76 -5.82 -7.83
C GLY A 160 -8.98 -4.63 -8.40
N ALA A 161 -9.61 -3.45 -8.36
CA ALA A 161 -8.99 -2.19 -8.74
C ALA A 161 -8.09 -1.61 -7.63
N LEU A 162 -7.28 -0.62 -8.02
CA LEU A 162 -6.72 0.36 -7.10
C LEU A 162 -7.83 1.27 -6.55
N VAL A 163 -7.53 2.01 -5.48
CA VAL A 163 -8.54 2.89 -4.84
C VAL A 163 -9.12 4.00 -5.73
N ASN A 164 -8.34 4.57 -6.65
CA ASN A 164 -8.81 5.64 -7.56
C ASN A 164 -7.90 5.78 -8.81
N ALA A 165 -8.34 6.60 -9.77
CA ALA A 165 -7.64 6.78 -11.04
C ALA A 165 -6.33 7.56 -10.89
N GLU A 166 -6.26 8.47 -9.92
CA GLU A 166 -5.05 9.22 -9.58
C GLU A 166 -3.94 8.25 -9.14
N GLN A 167 -4.26 7.27 -8.27
CA GLN A 167 -3.33 6.23 -7.86
C GLN A 167 -2.92 5.32 -9.02
N ARG A 168 -3.81 5.07 -9.99
CA ARG A 168 -3.43 4.36 -11.23
C ARG A 168 -2.40 5.15 -12.04
N ALA A 169 -2.59 6.46 -12.17
CA ALA A 169 -1.63 7.32 -12.85
C ALA A 169 -0.28 7.37 -12.09
N ASP A 170 -0.30 7.50 -10.77
CA ASP A 170 0.90 7.46 -9.93
C ASP A 170 1.67 6.14 -10.11
N VAL A 171 0.98 5.00 -10.12
CA VAL A 171 1.59 3.69 -10.36
C VAL A 171 2.23 3.62 -11.74
N GLN A 172 1.53 4.06 -12.80
CA GLN A 172 2.08 4.07 -14.15
C GLN A 172 3.31 4.98 -14.26
N GLU A 173 3.32 6.15 -13.62
CA GLU A 173 4.47 7.06 -13.58
C GLU A 173 5.69 6.36 -12.95
N LYS A 174 5.51 5.68 -11.82
CA LYS A 174 6.63 4.97 -11.16
C LYS A 174 7.10 3.77 -11.97
N VAL A 175 6.22 3.05 -12.65
CA VAL A 175 6.63 2.02 -13.62
C VAL A 175 7.50 2.64 -14.72
N ASN A 176 7.09 3.75 -15.32
CA ASN A 176 7.87 4.42 -16.37
C ASN A 176 9.25 4.86 -15.88
N ILE A 177 9.36 5.35 -14.64
CA ILE A 177 10.65 5.69 -14.02
C ILE A 177 11.55 4.45 -13.88
N LEU A 178 11.01 3.32 -13.42
CA LEU A 178 11.77 2.07 -13.28
C LEU A 178 12.29 1.55 -14.63
N LEU A 179 11.49 1.68 -15.69
CA LEU A 179 11.91 1.32 -17.05
C LEU A 179 13.01 2.24 -17.57
N ALA A 180 12.89 3.55 -17.33
CA ALA A 180 13.93 4.51 -17.69
C ALA A 180 15.25 4.26 -16.93
N ALA A 181 15.17 3.62 -15.76
CA ALA A 181 16.33 3.23 -14.95
C ALA A 181 16.94 1.86 -15.35
N GLY A 182 16.40 1.18 -16.37
CA GLY A 182 16.98 -0.04 -16.95
C GLY A 182 16.28 -1.35 -16.55
N CYS A 183 15.12 -1.32 -15.89
CA CYS A 183 14.31 -2.51 -15.70
C CYS A 183 13.64 -2.97 -17.02
N GLU A 184 13.37 -4.27 -17.15
CA GLU A 184 12.68 -4.85 -18.30
C GLU A 184 11.31 -5.41 -17.89
N ILE A 185 10.27 -5.14 -18.66
CA ILE A 185 8.94 -5.71 -18.36
C ILE A 185 8.94 -7.21 -18.72
N ARG A 186 8.74 -8.06 -17.72
CA ARG A 186 8.45 -9.49 -17.89
C ARG A 186 6.96 -9.76 -18.07
N LEU A 187 6.10 -8.96 -17.41
CA LEU A 187 4.64 -9.04 -17.50
C LEU A 187 4.01 -7.69 -17.18
N GLY A 188 2.91 -7.34 -17.85
CA GLY A 188 2.11 -6.16 -17.53
C GLY A 188 2.72 -4.85 -18.02
N GLY A 189 2.87 -3.88 -17.11
CA GLY A 189 3.57 -2.61 -17.36
C GLY A 189 2.77 -1.53 -18.09
N GLN A 190 1.58 -1.85 -18.60
CA GLN A 190 0.70 -0.89 -19.26
C GLN A 190 -0.73 -1.01 -18.73
N ALA A 191 -1.32 0.12 -18.34
CA ALA A 191 -2.72 0.21 -17.98
C ALA A 191 -3.45 1.22 -18.87
N ASP A 192 -4.73 0.95 -19.14
CA ASP A 192 -5.61 1.94 -19.75
C ASP A 192 -5.96 3.01 -18.70
N LEU A 193 -5.37 4.20 -18.85
CA LEU A 193 -5.59 5.33 -17.96
C LEU A 193 -6.96 6.01 -18.15
N SER A 194 -7.71 5.65 -19.19
CA SER A 194 -9.04 6.16 -19.49
C SER A 194 -10.17 5.21 -19.08
N ALA A 195 -9.84 3.97 -18.71
CA ALA A 195 -10.83 2.96 -18.36
C ALA A 195 -11.70 3.38 -17.16
N ALA A 196 -12.99 3.05 -17.24
CA ALA A 196 -14.00 3.21 -16.19
C ALA A 196 -13.80 2.19 -15.06
N GLY A 197 -12.75 2.41 -14.27
CA GLY A 197 -12.32 1.58 -13.15
C GLY A 197 -10.81 1.64 -13.01
N ALA A 198 -10.29 1.87 -11.81
CA ALA A 198 -8.86 2.09 -11.55
C ALA A 198 -8.03 0.80 -11.55
N PHE A 199 -8.18 -0.02 -12.58
CA PHE A 199 -7.46 -1.28 -12.72
C PHE A 199 -6.02 -1.05 -13.19
N PHE A 200 -5.12 -1.89 -12.69
CA PHE A 200 -3.73 -1.96 -13.13
C PHE A 200 -3.32 -3.44 -13.17
N PRO A 201 -2.72 -3.95 -14.26
CA PRO A 201 -2.35 -5.36 -14.32
C PRO A 201 -1.19 -5.67 -13.35
N PRO A 202 -1.03 -6.93 -12.90
CA PRO A 202 0.17 -7.32 -12.19
C PRO A 202 1.40 -7.08 -13.07
N THR A 203 2.35 -6.29 -12.58
CA THR A 203 3.57 -5.95 -13.31
C THR A 203 4.78 -6.60 -12.66
N LEU A 204 5.52 -7.37 -13.45
CA LEU A 204 6.80 -7.95 -13.06
C LEU A 204 7.89 -7.30 -13.93
N LEU A 205 8.90 -6.74 -13.25
CA LEU A 205 10.07 -6.06 -13.82
C LEU A 205 11.35 -6.89 -13.66
#